data_AF-A0A3P7IQJ3-F1
#
_entry.id   AF-A0A3P7IQJ3-F1
#
_cell.length_a   1.000
_cell.length_b   1.000
_cell.length_c   1.000
_cell.angle_alpha   90.00
_cell.angle_beta   90.00
_cell.angle_gamma   90.00
#
_symmetry.space_group_name_H-M   'P 1'
#
loop_
_entity.id
_entity.type
_entity.pdbx_description
1 polymer ?
#
loop_
_entity_poly.entity_id
_entity_poly.type
_entity_poly.pdbx_seq_one_letter_code
_entity_poly.pdbx_strand_id
1 'polypeptide(L)'
;MTRIISGKEPSDSLRLIIVGDTGGIPFYPYYSHTQKNVARIMEILAEQRNLQYVINVGDNIYFTGTSFEDVYNGRGLNVPWFMIAGNHDHFGNVFAQVAYTKYSRKWIFPKLYYKLSFSLNDISVDILMIDTIVLCGNTADIQNGAAFDVLLTRSHVPQGPKEPEKAEMQWRWINENLSASKADYLFVVGHYPIYSTSSHGSTPCLINRLDPMLKAYGVSAYIAGHDHNLQVNQYL
;
A
#
# COMPACT_ATOMS: atom_id res chain seq x y z
N MET A 1 17.48 3.08 9.60
CA MET A 1 16.36 3.15 8.63
C MET A 1 16.66 2.18 7.50
N THR A 2 15.70 1.36 7.04
CA THR A 2 15.94 0.48 5.89
C THR A 2 15.51 1.24 4.63
N ARG A 3 16.48 1.89 3.98
CA ARG A 3 16.32 2.39 2.62
C ARG A 3 16.45 1.19 1.69
N ILE A 4 15.43 0.90 0.89
CA ILE A 4 15.56 -0.08 -0.19
C ILE A 4 15.99 0.69 -1.43
N ILE A 5 17.17 0.34 -1.94
CA ILE A 5 17.68 0.85 -3.20
C ILE A 5 17.39 -0.22 -4.25
N SER A 6 16.46 0.05 -5.16
CA SER A 6 16.06 -0.87 -6.22
C SER A 6 16.42 -0.29 -7.58
N GLY A 7 17.68 -0.50 -7.96
CA GLY A 7 18.21 -0.16 -9.27
C GLY A 7 19.60 -0.79 -9.39
N LYS A 8 19.72 -1.87 -10.16
CA LYS A 8 21.02 -2.49 -10.46
C LYS A 8 21.54 -2.15 -11.86
N GLU A 9 20.66 -1.73 -12.76
CA GLU A 9 21.00 -1.45 -14.15
C GLU A 9 20.50 -0.05 -14.56
N PRO A 10 21.26 0.70 -15.39
CA PRO A 10 20.80 1.95 -15.97
C PRO A 10 19.50 1.72 -16.75
N SER A 11 18.45 2.46 -16.41
CA SER A 11 17.16 2.40 -17.09
C SER A 11 16.61 3.80 -17.23
N ASP A 12 16.17 4.15 -18.44
CA ASP A 12 15.58 5.45 -18.75
C ASP A 12 14.13 5.56 -18.25
N SER A 13 13.58 4.48 -17.69
CA SER A 13 12.21 4.46 -17.15
C SER A 13 12.05 3.54 -15.95
N LEU A 14 11.08 3.89 -15.11
CA LEU A 14 10.56 3.08 -14.02
C LEU A 14 9.16 2.60 -14.38
N ARG A 15 8.95 1.28 -14.48
CA ARG A 15 7.68 0.67 -14.89
C ARG A 15 7.09 -0.13 -13.74
N LEU A 16 5.96 0.36 -13.24
CA LEU A 16 5.26 -0.13 -12.06
C LEU A 16 3.81 -0.48 -12.41
N ILE A 17 3.29 -1.52 -11.77
CA ILE A 17 1.85 -1.69 -11.59
C ILE A 17 1.53 -1.35 -10.15
N ILE A 18 0.44 -0.63 -9.93
CA ILE A 18 -0.09 -0.33 -8.61
C ILE A 18 -1.45 -1.00 -8.51
N VAL A 19 -1.66 -1.77 -7.45
CA VAL A 19 -2.88 -2.53 -7.20
C VAL A 19 -3.19 -2.49 -5.71
N GLY A 20 -4.46 -2.62 -5.32
CA GLY A 20 -4.89 -2.67 -3.91
C GLY A 20 -6.10 -3.56 -3.76
N ASP A 21 -6.41 -3.94 -2.53
CA ASP A 21 -7.69 -4.57 -2.20
C ASP A 21 -7.88 -5.90 -2.95
N THR A 22 -6.78 -6.64 -3.09
CA THR A 22 -6.73 -7.92 -3.82
C THR A 22 -6.55 -9.13 -2.92
N GLY A 23 -6.95 -9.04 -1.65
CA GLY A 23 -6.77 -10.09 -0.65
C GLY A 23 -7.61 -11.36 -0.80
N GLY A 24 -8.33 -11.53 -1.91
CA GLY A 24 -9.12 -12.73 -2.17
C GLY A 24 -10.36 -12.85 -1.26
N ILE A 25 -10.60 -14.04 -0.73
CA ILE A 25 -11.76 -14.37 0.12
C ILE A 25 -11.34 -15.35 1.23
N PRO A 26 -12.04 -15.40 2.37
CA PRO A 26 -11.62 -16.21 3.52
C PRO A 26 -11.98 -17.71 3.42
N PHE A 27 -12.67 -18.13 2.35
CA PHE A 27 -13.07 -19.52 2.12
C PHE A 27 -12.45 -20.07 0.84
N TYR A 28 -12.23 -21.38 0.81
CA TYR A 28 -11.67 -22.07 -0.36
C TYR A 28 -12.44 -21.68 -1.64
N PRO A 29 -11.74 -21.30 -2.73
CA PRO A 29 -10.32 -21.50 -2.99
C PRO A 29 -9.41 -20.32 -2.57
N TYR A 30 -9.87 -19.43 -1.68
CA TYR A 30 -9.15 -18.28 -1.13
C TYR A 30 -8.81 -17.15 -2.11
N TYR A 31 -9.40 -17.17 -3.29
CA TYR A 31 -9.31 -16.11 -4.29
C TYR A 31 -10.68 -15.89 -4.95
N SER A 32 -10.91 -14.68 -5.45
CA SER A 32 -12.12 -14.35 -6.21
C SER A 32 -11.89 -14.46 -7.72
N HIS A 33 -12.96 -14.60 -8.49
CA HIS A 33 -12.88 -14.55 -9.95
C HIS A 33 -12.35 -13.19 -10.43
N THR A 34 -12.75 -12.09 -9.77
CA THR A 34 -12.26 -10.74 -10.04
C THR A 34 -10.76 -10.63 -9.83
N GLN A 35 -10.23 -11.15 -8.72
CA GLN A 35 -8.80 -11.15 -8.43
C GLN A 35 -8.01 -11.88 -9.52
N LYS A 36 -8.49 -13.06 -9.98
CA LYS A 36 -7.87 -13.79 -11.08
C LYS A 36 -7.90 -13.05 -12.42
N ASN A 37 -9.00 -12.36 -12.73
CA ASN A 37 -9.09 -11.56 -13.95
C ASN A 37 -8.12 -10.38 -13.92
N VAL A 38 -8.00 -9.69 -12.78
CA VAL A 38 -7.01 -8.62 -12.59
C VAL A 38 -5.60 -9.18 -12.74
N ALA A 39 -5.27 -10.29 -12.06
CA ALA A 39 -3.96 -10.95 -12.16
C ALA A 39 -3.59 -11.33 -13.60
N ARG A 40 -4.56 -11.85 -14.38
CA ARG A 40 -4.37 -12.18 -15.80
C ARG A 40 -4.02 -10.94 -16.63
N ILE A 41 -4.72 -9.82 -16.44
CA ILE A 41 -4.44 -8.59 -17.19
C ILE A 41 -3.11 -7.99 -16.76
N MET A 42 -2.79 -8.04 -15.45
CA MET A 42 -1.49 -7.62 -14.94
C MET A 42 -0.35 -8.41 -15.58
N GLU A 43 -0.47 -9.73 -15.72
CA GLU A 43 0.53 -10.58 -16.39
C GLU A 43 0.75 -10.17 -17.85
N ILE A 44 -0.34 -9.96 -18.62
CA ILE A 44 -0.25 -9.53 -20.02
C ILE A 44 0.48 -8.19 -20.13
N LEU A 45 0.13 -7.22 -19.28
CA LEU A 45 0.79 -5.92 -19.25
C LEU A 45 2.25 -6.05 -18.83
N ALA A 46 2.54 -6.95 -17.90
CA ALA A 46 3.88 -7.15 -17.38
C ALA A 46 4.85 -7.67 -18.45
N GLU A 47 4.42 -8.65 -19.24
CA GLU A 47 5.18 -9.16 -20.37
C GLU A 47 5.32 -8.11 -21.48
N GLN A 48 4.23 -7.41 -21.83
CA GLN A 48 4.23 -6.43 -22.92
C GLN A 48 4.99 -5.13 -22.62
N ARG A 49 5.17 -4.79 -21.35
CA ARG A 49 5.81 -3.53 -20.92
C ARG A 49 7.08 -3.75 -20.12
N ASN A 50 7.56 -4.99 -20.00
CA ASN A 50 8.76 -5.32 -19.22
C ASN A 50 8.67 -4.70 -17.81
N LEU A 51 7.64 -5.10 -17.06
CA LEU A 51 7.37 -4.64 -15.70
C LEU A 51 8.60 -4.85 -14.82
N GLN A 52 8.89 -3.88 -13.95
CA GLN A 52 10.03 -3.96 -13.05
C GLN A 52 9.62 -4.24 -11.61
N TYR A 53 8.50 -3.65 -11.16
CA TYR A 53 8.02 -3.84 -9.79
C TYR A 53 6.50 -3.70 -9.71
N VAL A 54 5.91 -4.20 -8.63
CA VAL A 54 4.51 -3.95 -8.25
C VAL A 54 4.48 -3.21 -6.92
N ILE A 55 3.53 -2.29 -6.76
CA ILE A 55 3.18 -1.70 -5.45
C ILE A 55 1.79 -2.21 -5.08
N ASN A 56 1.66 -2.85 -3.93
CA ASN A 56 0.38 -3.24 -3.37
C ASN A 56 -0.03 -2.28 -2.25
N VAL A 57 -1.17 -1.61 -2.40
CA VAL A 57 -1.62 -0.52 -1.52
C VAL A 57 -2.46 -0.99 -0.32
N GLY A 58 -2.32 -2.25 0.07
CA GLY A 58 -2.92 -2.80 1.28
C GLY A 58 -4.16 -3.66 1.01
N ASP A 59 -4.69 -4.20 2.10
CA ASP A 59 -5.72 -5.24 2.09
C ASP A 59 -5.26 -6.45 1.28
N ASN A 60 -4.07 -6.92 1.66
CA ASN A 60 -3.35 -7.97 0.95
C ASN A 60 -3.96 -9.34 1.17
N ILE A 61 -4.65 -9.54 2.30
CA ILE A 61 -5.30 -10.80 2.69
C ILE A 61 -6.66 -10.49 3.34
N TYR A 62 -7.75 -10.94 2.72
CA TYR A 62 -9.07 -10.88 3.33
C TYR A 62 -9.27 -12.07 4.29
N PHE A 63 -8.89 -11.76 5.54
CA PHE A 63 -8.91 -12.45 6.82
C PHE A 63 -7.95 -13.63 7.06
N THR A 64 -8.10 -14.79 6.42
CA THR A 64 -7.33 -15.99 6.83
C THR A 64 -6.80 -16.88 5.70
N GLY A 65 -6.96 -16.49 4.44
CA GLY A 65 -6.46 -17.25 3.28
C GLY A 65 -5.15 -16.71 2.71
N THR A 66 -4.26 -17.58 2.23
CA THR A 66 -3.04 -17.16 1.50
C THR A 66 -3.11 -17.66 0.06
N SER A 67 -3.44 -16.78 -0.88
CA SER A 67 -3.51 -17.12 -2.32
C SER A 67 -2.54 -16.32 -3.19
N PHE A 68 -1.73 -15.42 -2.58
CA PHE A 68 -0.85 -14.50 -3.30
C PHE A 68 0.07 -15.21 -4.31
N GLU A 69 0.83 -16.21 -3.85
CA GLU A 69 1.77 -16.92 -4.72
C GLU A 69 1.07 -17.71 -5.81
N ASP A 70 -0.11 -18.28 -5.54
CA ASP A 70 -0.87 -19.07 -6.51
C ASP A 70 -1.61 -18.22 -7.55
N VAL A 71 -2.07 -17.03 -7.16
CA VAL A 71 -2.80 -16.10 -8.05
C VAL A 71 -1.85 -15.34 -8.94
N TYR A 72 -0.71 -14.89 -8.39
CA TYR A 72 0.28 -14.08 -9.10
C TYR A 72 1.53 -14.89 -9.46
N ASN A 73 1.34 -16.09 -10.02
CA ASN A 73 2.41 -17.02 -10.39
C ASN A 73 2.92 -16.86 -11.84
N GLY A 74 2.42 -15.87 -12.58
CA GLY A 74 2.87 -15.56 -13.93
C GLY A 74 4.34 -15.13 -13.99
N ARG A 75 4.99 -15.34 -15.13
CA ARG A 75 6.41 -15.01 -15.31
C ARG A 75 6.63 -13.50 -15.32
N GLY A 76 5.73 -12.74 -15.96
CA GLY A 76 5.76 -11.29 -15.98
C GLY A 76 5.57 -10.68 -14.59
N LEU A 77 4.81 -11.34 -13.72
CA LEU A 77 4.58 -10.92 -12.33
C LEU A 77 5.62 -11.46 -11.32
N ASN A 78 6.61 -12.22 -11.78
CA ASN A 78 7.73 -12.67 -10.94
C ASN A 78 8.82 -11.59 -10.77
N VAL A 79 8.37 -10.40 -10.36
CA VAL A 79 9.17 -9.20 -10.05
C VAL A 79 9.01 -8.87 -8.56
N PRO A 80 9.77 -7.95 -7.95
CA PRO A 80 9.52 -7.55 -6.56
C PRO A 80 8.20 -6.78 -6.40
N TRP A 81 7.45 -7.10 -5.35
CA TRP A 81 6.22 -6.45 -4.91
C TRP A 81 6.47 -5.71 -3.60
N PHE A 82 6.34 -4.39 -3.62
CA PHE A 82 6.44 -3.54 -2.44
C PHE A 82 5.07 -3.43 -1.78
N MET A 83 4.98 -3.90 -0.54
CA MET A 83 3.72 -4.06 0.17
C MET A 83 3.55 -3.02 1.28
N ILE A 84 2.35 -2.50 1.44
CA ILE A 84 1.88 -1.89 2.69
C ILE A 84 0.69 -2.68 3.24
N ALA A 85 0.27 -2.38 4.46
CA ALA A 85 -0.90 -3.00 5.08
C ALA A 85 -2.14 -2.10 4.97
N GLY A 86 -3.30 -2.72 4.79
CA GLY A 86 -4.61 -2.11 4.91
C GLY A 86 -5.34 -2.50 6.20
N ASN A 87 -6.60 -2.09 6.34
CA ASN A 87 -7.36 -2.36 7.57
C ASN A 87 -7.58 -3.85 7.80
N HIS A 88 -7.74 -4.64 6.74
CA HIS A 88 -7.95 -6.07 6.85
C HIS A 88 -6.71 -6.84 7.29
N ASP A 89 -5.53 -6.36 6.88
CA ASP A 89 -4.26 -6.94 7.30
C ASP A 89 -4.01 -6.74 8.81
N HIS A 90 -4.46 -5.60 9.35
CA HIS A 90 -4.37 -5.25 10.78
C HIS A 90 -5.43 -5.93 11.66
N PHE A 91 -6.50 -6.48 11.08
CA PHE A 91 -7.39 -7.40 11.83
C PHE A 91 -6.70 -8.75 12.09
N GLY A 92 -5.78 -9.14 11.21
CA GLY A 92 -4.92 -10.31 11.38
C GLY A 92 -3.58 -9.99 12.05
N ASN A 93 -2.58 -10.83 11.78
CA ASN A 93 -1.21 -10.60 12.24
C ASN A 93 -0.39 -9.91 11.13
N VAL A 94 -0.43 -8.58 11.09
CA VAL A 94 0.36 -7.79 10.12
C VAL A 94 1.87 -8.05 10.23
N PHE A 95 2.39 -8.40 11.42
CA PHE A 95 3.81 -8.73 11.57
C PHE A 95 4.18 -10.08 10.95
N ALA A 96 3.21 -11.00 10.77
CA ALA A 96 3.43 -12.21 9.98
C ALA A 96 3.66 -11.86 8.50
N GLN A 97 2.95 -10.86 7.96
CA GLN A 97 3.18 -10.35 6.60
C GLN A 97 4.56 -9.69 6.46
N VAL A 98 4.99 -8.92 7.46
CA VAL A 98 6.36 -8.37 7.50
C VAL A 98 7.40 -9.50 7.54
N ALA A 99 7.19 -10.51 8.38
CA ALA A 99 8.07 -11.67 8.49
C ALA A 99 8.11 -12.50 7.20
N TYR A 100 7.02 -12.53 6.42
CA TYR A 100 6.90 -13.27 5.16
C TYR A 100 7.90 -12.79 4.09
N THR A 101 8.39 -11.55 4.20
CA THR A 101 9.49 -11.01 3.36
C THR A 101 10.73 -11.90 3.36
N LYS A 102 10.97 -12.69 4.42
CA LYS A 102 12.11 -13.61 4.48
C LYS A 102 11.91 -14.89 3.67
N TYR A 103 10.67 -15.19 3.27
CA TYR A 103 10.28 -16.45 2.64
C TYR A 103 9.99 -16.31 1.14
N SER A 104 9.52 -15.14 0.70
CA SER A 104 9.26 -14.87 -0.72
C SER A 104 10.16 -13.76 -1.22
N ARG A 105 10.87 -14.01 -2.33
CA ARG A 105 11.67 -13.00 -3.03
C ARG A 105 10.80 -11.95 -3.73
N LYS A 106 9.54 -12.32 -4.00
CA LYS A 106 8.54 -11.45 -4.62
C LYS A 106 7.95 -10.52 -3.57
N TRP A 107 7.70 -10.98 -2.35
CA TRP A 107 7.09 -10.19 -1.29
C TRP A 107 8.10 -9.31 -0.54
N ILE A 108 8.03 -7.99 -0.71
CA ILE A 108 8.90 -7.03 -0.03
C ILE A 108 8.07 -6.15 0.92
N PHE A 109 8.05 -6.54 2.20
CA PHE A 109 7.39 -5.79 3.28
C PHE A 109 8.31 -5.70 4.51
N PRO A 110 9.38 -4.88 4.48
CA PRO A 110 10.42 -4.91 5.51
C PRO A 110 9.97 -4.38 6.88
N LYS A 111 9.00 -3.45 6.88
CA LYS A 111 8.44 -2.72 8.04
C LYS A 111 7.07 -2.17 7.65
N LEU A 112 6.25 -1.79 8.63
CA LEU A 112 4.94 -1.17 8.40
C LEU A 112 5.02 0.12 7.56
N TYR A 113 6.07 0.91 7.76
CA TYR A 113 6.39 2.06 6.91
C TYR A 113 7.88 2.10 6.59
N TYR A 114 8.21 2.47 5.36
CA TYR A 114 9.57 2.46 4.83
C TYR A 114 9.70 3.33 3.58
N LYS A 115 10.94 3.58 3.17
CA LYS A 115 11.25 4.42 2.00
C LYS A 115 11.92 3.57 0.91
N LEU A 116 11.42 3.74 -0.32
CA LEU A 116 12.06 3.28 -1.54
C LEU A 116 12.78 4.45 -2.20
N SER A 117 13.95 4.19 -2.76
CA SER A 117 14.67 5.13 -3.61
C SER A 117 15.10 4.43 -4.90
N PHE A 118 14.78 5.04 -6.03
CA PHE A 118 15.18 4.61 -7.36
C PHE A 118 16.07 5.67 -7.99
N SER A 119 17.06 5.23 -8.77
CA SER A 119 17.90 6.10 -9.60
C SER A 119 17.74 5.62 -11.05
N LEU A 120 17.37 6.54 -11.93
CA LEU A 120 17.13 6.34 -13.35
C LEU A 120 18.05 7.31 -14.10
N ASN A 121 19.25 6.88 -14.51
CA ASN A 121 20.28 7.78 -15.05
C ASN A 121 20.39 9.08 -14.21
N ASP A 122 19.95 10.22 -14.77
CA ASP A 122 19.99 11.55 -14.16
C ASP A 122 18.75 11.93 -13.32
N ILE A 123 17.75 11.04 -13.22
CA ILE A 123 16.50 11.22 -12.49
C ILE A 123 16.48 10.33 -11.25
N SER A 124 15.97 10.86 -10.15
CA SER A 124 15.78 10.15 -8.89
C SER A 124 14.31 10.15 -8.47
N VAL A 125 13.86 9.02 -7.92
CA VAL A 125 12.49 8.83 -7.45
C VAL A 125 12.51 8.32 -6.02
N ASP A 126 11.85 9.03 -5.12
CA ASP A 126 11.61 8.58 -3.76
C ASP A 126 10.13 8.24 -3.58
N ILE A 127 9.86 7.13 -2.88
CA ILE A 127 8.49 6.70 -2.53
C ILE A 127 8.45 6.41 -1.03
N LEU A 128 7.58 7.12 -0.31
CA LEU A 128 7.28 6.81 1.09
C LEU A 128 6.09 5.85 1.16
N MET A 129 6.35 4.65 1.66
CA MET A 129 5.35 3.62 1.92
C MET A 129 4.90 3.80 3.38
N ILE A 130 3.65 4.20 3.61
CA ILE A 130 3.11 4.54 4.93
C ILE A 130 2.00 3.58 5.34
N ASP A 131 1.95 3.27 6.63
CA ASP A 131 0.84 2.54 7.26
C ASP A 131 -0.20 3.55 7.76
N THR A 132 -1.35 3.66 7.08
CA THR A 132 -2.40 4.62 7.47
C THR A 132 -3.22 4.15 8.68
N ILE A 133 -3.16 2.85 9.01
CA ILE A 133 -3.88 2.28 10.16
C ILE A 133 -3.13 2.66 11.45
N VAL A 134 -1.81 2.59 11.45
CA VAL A 134 -0.98 3.09 12.56
C VAL A 134 -1.20 4.59 12.79
N LEU A 135 -1.36 5.37 11.71
CA LEU A 135 -1.54 6.83 11.79
C LEU A 135 -2.93 7.26 12.28
N CYS A 136 -3.98 6.63 11.76
CA CYS A 136 -5.36 7.11 11.89
C CYS A 136 -6.29 6.17 12.65
N GLY A 137 -5.86 4.95 12.94
CA GLY A 137 -6.71 3.89 13.50
C GLY A 137 -7.27 2.95 12.46
N ASN A 138 -7.82 1.84 12.93
CA ASN A 138 -8.55 0.91 12.07
C ASN A 138 -10.00 1.40 11.89
N THR A 139 -10.65 1.08 10.77
CA THR A 139 -12.05 1.42 10.47
C THR A 139 -13.03 0.72 11.43
N ALA A 140 -12.62 -0.41 12.01
CA ALA A 140 -13.36 -1.09 13.05
C ALA A 140 -12.44 -1.56 14.20
N ASP A 141 -12.96 -1.53 15.43
CA ASP A 141 -12.30 -2.16 16.58
C ASP A 141 -12.74 -3.62 16.70
N ILE A 142 -12.22 -4.47 15.81
CA ILE A 142 -12.50 -5.91 15.86
C ILE A 142 -11.44 -6.56 16.72
N GLN A 143 -11.67 -6.60 18.03
CA GLN A 143 -10.91 -7.48 18.92
C GLN A 143 -11.45 -8.90 18.76
N ASN A 144 -10.71 -9.77 18.08
CA ASN A 144 -11.00 -11.21 17.94
C ASN A 144 -12.36 -11.58 17.30
N GLY A 145 -12.93 -10.72 16.45
CA GLY A 145 -14.21 -10.98 15.79
C GLY A 145 -14.05 -11.68 14.43
N ALA A 146 -14.83 -12.75 14.24
CA ALA A 146 -14.85 -13.54 13.01
C ALA A 146 -15.25 -12.68 11.79
N ALA A 147 -15.11 -13.23 10.57
CA ALA A 147 -15.56 -12.61 9.32
C ALA A 147 -16.99 -12.03 9.36
N PHE A 148 -17.81 -12.50 10.30
CA PHE A 148 -19.17 -12.02 10.58
C PHE A 148 -19.22 -10.64 11.27
N ASP A 149 -18.29 -10.33 12.18
CA ASP A 149 -18.27 -9.04 12.91
C ASP A 149 -17.87 -7.88 11.98
N VAL A 150 -17.00 -8.17 11.01
CA VAL A 150 -16.59 -7.24 9.94
C VAL A 150 -17.78 -6.87 9.05
N LEU A 151 -18.65 -7.84 8.77
CA LEU A 151 -19.87 -7.66 7.98
C LEU A 151 -20.91 -6.79 8.70
N LEU A 152 -20.78 -6.63 10.02
CA LEU A 152 -21.73 -5.92 10.88
C LEU A 152 -21.22 -4.56 11.37
N THR A 153 -19.93 -4.26 11.23
CA THR A 153 -19.34 -3.00 11.68
C THR A 153 -19.84 -1.82 10.85
N ARG A 154 -20.42 -0.82 11.53
CA ARG A 154 -21.05 0.36 10.93
C ARG A 154 -20.12 1.56 10.77
N SER A 155 -19.02 1.60 11.50
CA SER A 155 -18.06 2.70 11.39
C SER A 155 -17.14 2.46 10.19
N HIS A 156 -17.15 3.39 9.25
CA HIS A 156 -16.27 3.39 8.08
C HIS A 156 -15.13 4.41 8.23
N VAL A 157 -15.15 5.21 9.31
CA VAL A 157 -14.18 6.27 9.57
C VAL A 157 -13.34 5.91 10.78
N PRO A 158 -11.99 5.84 10.65
CA PRO A 158 -11.10 5.64 11.79
C PRO A 158 -11.27 6.72 12.86
N GLN A 159 -11.37 6.30 14.13
CA GLN A 159 -11.59 7.21 15.28
C GLN A 159 -10.29 7.71 15.93
N GLY A 160 -9.13 7.34 15.38
CA GLY A 160 -7.82 7.68 15.92
C GLY A 160 -6.92 6.45 16.13
N PRO A 161 -5.61 6.66 16.26
CA PRO A 161 -4.65 5.57 16.38
C PRO A 161 -4.79 4.83 17.72
N LYS A 162 -4.72 3.51 17.66
CA LYS A 162 -4.69 2.64 18.86
C LYS A 162 -3.49 2.93 19.76
N GLU A 163 -2.36 3.31 19.16
CA GLU A 163 -1.11 3.63 19.85
C GLU A 163 -0.62 5.01 19.42
N PRO A 164 -1.10 6.10 20.06
CA PRO A 164 -0.80 7.48 19.64
C PRO A 164 0.68 7.80 19.54
N GLU A 165 1.52 7.26 20.44
CA GLU A 165 2.97 7.48 20.38
C GLU A 165 3.60 6.89 19.12
N LYS A 166 3.17 5.70 18.69
CA LYS A 166 3.64 5.09 17.43
C LYS A 166 3.16 5.88 16.21
N ALA A 167 1.94 6.41 16.27
CA ALA A 167 1.42 7.31 15.23
C ALA A 167 2.30 8.56 15.13
N GLU A 168 2.60 9.23 16.25
CA GLU A 168 3.46 10.42 16.26
C GLU A 168 4.89 10.12 15.76
N MET A 169 5.45 8.95 16.08
CA MET A 169 6.73 8.54 15.52
C MET A 169 6.69 8.46 13.98
N GLN A 170 5.63 7.89 13.41
CA GLN A 170 5.49 7.79 11.97
C GLN A 170 5.18 9.15 11.34
N TRP A 171 4.38 10.01 11.96
CA TRP A 171 4.15 11.39 11.49
C TRP A 171 5.46 12.18 11.40
N ARG A 172 6.29 12.09 12.45
CA ARG A 172 7.63 12.70 12.44
C ARG A 172 8.51 12.12 11.34
N TRP A 173 8.51 10.79 11.19
CA TRP A 173 9.26 10.09 10.16
C TRP A 173 8.85 10.54 8.75
N ILE A 174 7.56 10.72 8.48
CA ILE A 174 7.04 11.24 7.21
C ILE A 174 7.61 12.65 6.99
N ASN A 175 7.48 13.56 7.97
CA ASN A 175 7.95 14.94 7.84
C ASN A 175 9.45 15.02 7.56
N GLU A 176 10.25 14.25 8.29
CA GLU A 176 11.70 14.17 8.09
C GLU A 176 12.06 13.67 6.68
N ASN A 177 11.38 12.64 6.18
CA ASN A 177 11.69 12.11 4.85
C ASN A 177 11.20 12.99 3.70
N LEU A 178 10.05 13.67 3.86
CA LEU A 178 9.55 14.64 2.89
C LEU A 178 10.49 15.85 2.80
N SER A 179 10.84 16.44 3.96
CA SER A 179 11.74 17.61 4.00
C SER A 179 13.16 17.33 3.54
N ALA A 180 13.67 16.11 3.79
CA ALA A 180 15.01 15.71 3.38
C ALA A 180 15.10 15.24 1.93
N SER A 181 13.98 14.91 1.27
CA SER A 181 14.01 14.42 -0.11
C SER A 181 14.57 15.48 -1.05
N LYS A 182 15.45 15.04 -1.96
CA LYS A 182 15.96 15.80 -3.10
C LYS A 182 15.63 15.10 -4.41
N ALA A 183 14.75 14.11 -4.38
CA ALA A 183 14.37 13.36 -5.55
C ALA A 183 13.58 14.23 -6.54
N ASP A 184 13.79 14.01 -7.83
CA ASP A 184 13.06 14.70 -8.90
C ASP A 184 11.56 14.39 -8.84
N TYR A 185 11.22 13.15 -8.46
CA TYR A 185 9.85 12.74 -8.17
C TYR A 185 9.74 12.18 -6.76
N LEU A 186 8.70 12.62 -6.05
CA LEU A 186 8.42 12.19 -4.67
C LEU A 186 6.97 11.71 -4.58
N PHE A 187 6.78 10.45 -4.22
CA PHE A 187 5.46 9.84 -4.07
C PHE A 187 5.23 9.41 -2.62
N VAL A 188 3.97 9.36 -2.21
CA VAL A 188 3.55 8.77 -0.94
C VAL A 188 2.44 7.76 -1.21
N VAL A 189 2.58 6.56 -0.66
CA VAL A 189 1.65 5.44 -0.83
C VAL A 189 1.12 5.04 0.53
N GLY A 190 -0.20 5.06 0.72
CA GLY A 190 -0.89 4.58 1.91
C GLY A 190 -2.13 3.77 1.54
N HIS A 191 -2.83 3.19 2.51
CA HIS A 191 -4.03 2.41 2.21
C HIS A 191 -5.28 3.28 2.13
N TYR A 192 -5.53 4.10 3.16
CA TYR A 192 -6.70 4.97 3.20
C TYR A 192 -6.55 6.19 2.27
N PRO A 193 -7.59 6.57 1.51
CA PRO A 193 -7.54 7.76 0.67
C PRO A 193 -7.56 9.03 1.52
N ILE A 194 -6.81 10.06 1.10
CA ILE A 194 -7.00 11.42 1.64
C ILE A 194 -8.39 11.91 1.24
N TYR A 195 -8.71 11.81 -0.05
CA TYR A 195 -9.99 12.18 -0.63
C TYR A 195 -10.54 11.05 -1.49
N SER A 196 -11.84 10.79 -1.34
CA SER A 196 -12.58 9.82 -2.16
C SER A 196 -14.05 10.19 -2.22
N THR A 197 -14.67 9.88 -3.37
CA THR A 197 -16.12 10.07 -3.64
C THR A 197 -16.93 8.78 -3.49
N SER A 198 -16.30 7.72 -2.98
CA SER A 198 -16.87 6.38 -2.85
C SER A 198 -17.42 6.12 -1.43
N SER A 199 -17.83 4.87 -1.17
CA SER A 199 -18.51 4.43 0.05
C SER A 199 -17.75 4.69 1.35
N HIS A 200 -16.41 4.58 1.36
CA HIS A 200 -15.61 4.89 2.55
C HIS A 200 -15.35 6.39 2.67
N GLY A 201 -15.21 7.08 1.54
CA GLY A 201 -15.08 8.52 1.50
C GLY A 201 -13.71 9.01 1.93
N SER A 202 -13.61 10.31 2.23
CA SER A 202 -12.35 10.97 2.55
C SER A 202 -11.94 10.72 4.00
N THR A 203 -10.62 10.59 4.27
CA THR A 203 -10.13 10.29 5.63
C THR A 203 -9.73 11.58 6.37
N PRO A 204 -10.50 12.07 7.36
CA PRO A 204 -10.25 13.38 7.98
C PRO A 204 -8.89 13.49 8.67
N CYS A 205 -8.42 12.40 9.29
CA CYS A 205 -7.08 12.32 9.88
C CYS A 205 -5.97 12.65 8.87
N LEU A 206 -6.08 12.13 7.63
CA LEU A 206 -5.12 12.39 6.57
C LEU A 206 -5.30 13.77 5.94
N ILE A 207 -6.54 14.24 5.77
CA ILE A 207 -6.82 15.61 5.31
C ILE A 207 -6.19 16.64 6.26
N ASN A 208 -6.31 16.42 7.57
CA ASN A 208 -5.85 17.40 8.55
C ASN A 208 -4.33 17.41 8.75
N ARG A 209 -3.64 16.27 8.53
CA ARG A 209 -2.22 16.13 8.85
C ARG A 209 -1.33 15.83 7.65
N LEU A 210 -1.72 14.88 6.80
CA LEU A 210 -0.90 14.45 5.68
C LEU A 210 -0.97 15.44 4.52
N ASP A 211 -2.17 15.82 4.08
CA ASP A 211 -2.38 16.70 2.92
C ASP A 211 -1.59 18.03 2.99
N PRO A 212 -1.57 18.76 4.12
CA PRO A 212 -0.75 19.97 4.24
C PRO A 212 0.75 19.69 4.06
N MET A 213 1.25 18.55 4.55
CA MET A 213 2.65 18.17 4.39
C MET A 213 2.98 17.83 2.93
N LEU A 214 2.09 17.09 2.25
CA LEU A 214 2.29 16.75 0.83
C LEU A 214 2.39 18.00 -0.04
N LYS A 215 1.49 18.97 0.20
CA LYS A 215 1.50 20.27 -0.48
C LYS A 215 2.74 21.09 -0.15
N ALA A 216 3.12 21.18 1.13
CA ALA A 216 4.27 21.96 1.57
C ALA A 216 5.60 21.46 0.99
N TYR A 217 5.74 20.15 0.77
CA TYR A 217 6.97 19.54 0.25
C TYR A 217 6.91 19.16 -1.23
N GLY A 218 5.86 19.58 -1.96
CA GLY A 218 5.77 19.36 -3.41
C GLY A 218 5.72 17.89 -3.82
N VAL A 219 5.02 17.05 -3.06
CA VAL A 219 4.84 15.63 -3.39
C VAL A 219 4.10 15.50 -4.72
N SER A 220 4.65 14.70 -5.63
CA SER A 220 4.16 14.51 -7.00
C SER A 220 2.77 13.87 -7.05
N ALA A 221 2.55 12.83 -6.23
CA ALA A 221 1.21 12.25 -6.04
C ALA A 221 1.11 11.45 -4.73
N TYR A 222 -0.11 11.39 -4.20
CA TYR A 222 -0.52 10.44 -3.17
C TYR A 222 -1.33 9.31 -3.81
N ILE A 223 -1.06 8.07 -3.42
CA ILE A 223 -1.63 6.87 -4.01
C ILE A 223 -2.23 6.01 -2.90
N ALA A 224 -3.47 5.58 -3.07
CA ALA A 224 -4.21 4.80 -2.09
C ALA A 224 -5.22 3.82 -2.72
N GLY A 225 -5.70 2.89 -1.89
CA GLY A 225 -6.76 1.92 -2.20
C GLY A 225 -7.96 2.15 -1.28
N HIS A 226 -8.40 1.08 -0.60
CA HIS A 226 -9.49 1.04 0.39
C HIS A 226 -10.89 1.23 -0.21
N ASP A 227 -11.08 2.24 -1.04
CA ASP A 227 -12.27 2.34 -1.86
C ASP A 227 -12.11 1.47 -3.11
N HIS A 228 -12.99 0.47 -3.26
CA HIS A 228 -12.90 -0.56 -4.30
C HIS A 228 -13.34 -0.06 -5.70
N ASN A 229 -12.66 0.97 -6.20
CA ASN A 229 -12.81 1.55 -7.53
C ASN A 229 -11.52 2.29 -7.95
N LEU A 230 -11.54 2.88 -9.15
CA LEU A 230 -10.42 3.66 -9.68
C LEU A 230 -10.81 5.14 -9.75
N GLN A 231 -10.00 6.01 -9.15
CA GLN A 231 -10.20 7.46 -9.11
C GLN A 231 -8.87 8.19 -9.36
N VAL A 232 -8.95 9.38 -9.98
CA VAL A 232 -7.84 10.34 -10.06
C VAL A 232 -8.38 11.71 -9.66
N ASN A 233 -7.83 12.26 -8.59
CA ASN A 233 -8.19 13.59 -8.09
C ASN A 233 -7.05 14.56 -8.39
N GLN A 234 -7.35 15.66 -9.07
CA GLN A 234 -6.39 16.73 -9.33
C GLN A 234 -6.76 17.94 -8.48
N TYR A 235 -5.82 18.42 -7.66
CA TYR A 235 -5.96 19.65 -6.91
C TYR A 235 -5.36 20.81 -7.71
N LEU A 236 -6.04 21.96 -7.66
CA LEU A 236 -5.56 23.24 -8.16
C LEU A 236 -4.84 24.00 -7.04
#